data_AF-A0A2H4SNM9-F1
#
_entry.id   AF-A0A2H4SNM9-F1
#
_cell.length_a   1.000
_cell.length_b   1.000
_cell.length_c   1.000
_cell.angle_alpha   90.00
_cell.angle_beta   90.00
_cell.angle_gamma   90.00
#
_symmetry.space_group_name_H-M   'P 1'
#
loop_
_entity.id
_entity.type
_entity.pdbx_description
1 polymer ?
#
loop_
_entity_poly.entity_id
_entity_poly.type
_entity_poly.pdbx_seq_one_letter_code
_entity_poly.pdbx_strand_id
1 'polypeptide(L)'
;MSTIASPRDHASTPSRRVPSATNTPTSSTRPSLDAARAAPVPSPPVHNGVPAAKRANRAALREYYNLRAAAAAAGLAPRIGVELPDSEVPVGEVDVPGFCVSEYVARVVAESSLEDLLRLYTRVVGEVRALDAEKKALVYDNYSKLIAATETIHKMRSNMDPLNPMASTLNPAIAQIYSQAAEIREALRASIPAPDSDEGKRRSAAQRRQRTRDLAVRVLATPPRLRLLVADGKRAEAKTQWERARRLLQTWQDQGLGGDDEVRACIEEGDAAMAAPSSDSQASNDGRDSTS
;
A
#
# COMPACT_ATOMS: atom_id res chain seq x y z
N MET A 1 66.35 -3.91 -44.82
CA MET A 1 65.19 -3.02 -44.62
C MET A 1 64.08 -3.82 -43.95
N SER A 2 63.76 -3.46 -42.70
CA SER A 2 62.54 -3.65 -41.88
C SER A 2 61.76 -4.98 -41.96
N THR A 3 61.94 -5.91 -41.00
CA THR A 3 61.26 -6.07 -39.67
C THR A 3 59.87 -6.72 -39.72
N ILE A 4 59.87 -8.05 -39.59
CA ILE A 4 58.74 -8.89 -39.16
C ILE A 4 58.92 -9.10 -37.64
N ALA A 5 57.94 -8.66 -36.84
CA ALA A 5 57.94 -8.85 -35.39
C ALA A 5 57.19 -10.14 -35.04
N SER A 6 57.86 -11.02 -34.28
CA SER A 6 57.28 -12.20 -33.61
C SER A 6 57.28 -11.98 -32.08
N PRO A 7 56.44 -12.74 -31.34
CA PRO A 7 55.90 -12.37 -30.03
C PRO A 7 56.77 -12.85 -28.87
N ARG A 8 56.58 -12.25 -27.69
CA ARG A 8 57.09 -12.76 -26.41
C ARG A 8 56.01 -12.72 -25.34
N ASP A 9 55.78 -13.87 -24.74
CA ASP A 9 55.10 -14.05 -23.47
C ASP A 9 56.08 -14.60 -22.40
N HIS A 10 55.67 -14.41 -21.14
CA HIS A 10 56.02 -15.12 -19.90
C HIS A 10 57.29 -14.71 -19.08
N ALA A 11 57.05 -14.22 -17.86
CA ALA A 11 57.70 -14.59 -16.57
C ALA A 11 57.14 -13.68 -15.44
N SER A 12 56.27 -14.11 -14.52
CA SER A 12 56.47 -14.90 -13.29
C SER A 12 57.43 -14.25 -12.27
N THR A 13 56.95 -13.60 -11.19
CA THR A 13 56.96 -14.02 -9.74
C THR A 13 57.23 -12.76 -8.85
N PRO A 14 57.25 -12.78 -7.48
CA PRO A 14 56.40 -13.43 -6.46
C PRO A 14 56.01 -12.51 -5.24
N SER A 15 55.12 -13.04 -4.37
CA SER A 15 54.97 -12.90 -2.90
C SER A 15 55.69 -11.80 -2.09
N ARG A 16 54.93 -11.09 -1.23
CA ARG A 16 55.44 -10.53 0.05
C ARG A 16 54.48 -10.88 1.20
N ARG A 17 55.02 -11.60 2.19
CA ARG A 17 54.42 -11.99 3.48
C ARG A 17 55.23 -11.34 4.61
N VAL A 18 54.64 -11.29 5.82
CA VAL A 18 55.18 -11.11 7.21
C VAL A 18 55.38 -9.69 7.78
N PRO A 19 55.42 -9.46 9.12
CA PRO A 19 54.86 -10.16 10.32
C PRO A 19 54.28 -9.22 11.45
N SER A 20 53.90 -9.86 12.58
CA SER A 20 53.26 -9.45 13.84
C SER A 20 54.03 -8.64 14.91
N ALA A 21 53.26 -8.15 15.91
CA ALA A 21 53.54 -7.86 17.35
C ALA A 21 54.32 -6.56 17.69
N THR A 22 54.08 -5.79 18.77
CA THR A 22 53.91 -6.12 20.22
C THR A 22 53.47 -4.89 21.08
N ASN A 23 52.93 -5.12 22.30
CA ASN A 23 52.87 -4.28 23.55
C ASN A 23 51.67 -3.31 23.79
N THR A 24 50.56 -3.69 24.45
CA THR A 24 50.18 -3.67 25.92
C THR A 24 49.80 -2.27 26.51
N PRO A 25 48.99 -2.11 27.60
CA PRO A 25 48.24 -3.07 28.43
C PRO A 25 46.75 -2.72 28.76
N THR A 26 46.09 -3.74 29.30
CA THR A 26 44.84 -3.88 30.05
C THR A 26 44.53 -2.83 31.14
N SER A 27 43.28 -2.37 31.22
CA SER A 27 42.59 -2.14 32.51
C SER A 27 41.08 -2.31 32.34
N SER A 28 40.56 -3.25 33.12
CA SER A 28 39.20 -3.79 33.11
C SER A 28 38.40 -3.26 34.29
N THR A 29 37.22 -2.73 34.05
CA THR A 29 36.12 -2.68 35.04
C THR A 29 34.83 -3.13 34.36
N ARG A 30 34.61 -4.44 34.35
CA ARG A 30 33.29 -5.05 34.12
C ARG A 30 33.13 -6.23 35.08
N PRO A 31 32.11 -6.23 35.97
CA PRO A 31 31.65 -7.44 36.61
C PRO A 31 30.82 -8.25 35.60
N SER A 32 31.25 -9.48 35.33
CA SER A 32 30.47 -10.49 34.60
C SER A 32 29.73 -11.35 35.62
N LEU A 33 28.41 -11.45 35.48
CA LEU A 33 27.60 -12.49 36.12
C LEU A 33 26.84 -13.19 35.00
N ASP A 34 27.32 -14.38 34.67
CA ASP A 34 26.74 -15.28 33.69
C ASP A 34 25.74 -16.19 34.40
N ALA A 35 24.50 -16.23 33.91
CA ALA A 35 23.50 -17.20 34.31
C ALA A 35 22.68 -17.57 33.06
N ALA A 36 22.97 -18.77 32.55
CA ALA A 36 22.32 -19.38 31.41
C ALA A 36 20.81 -19.62 31.63
N ARG A 37 20.01 -19.56 30.55
CA ARG A 37 19.18 -20.68 30.00
C ARG A 37 17.97 -20.21 29.17
N ALA A 38 17.75 -20.96 28.08
CA ALA A 38 16.53 -21.14 27.26
C ALA A 38 16.17 -20.14 26.13
N ALA A 39 15.98 -20.72 24.94
CA ALA A 39 15.43 -20.15 23.69
C ALA A 39 13.88 -20.14 23.71
N PRO A 40 13.18 -19.91 22.58
CA PRO A 40 13.11 -18.73 21.69
C PRO A 40 11.68 -18.11 21.65
N VAL A 41 11.49 -17.03 20.85
CA VAL A 41 10.27 -16.23 20.52
C VAL A 41 9.72 -15.30 21.64
N PRO A 42 9.30 -14.04 21.36
CA PRO A 42 8.35 -13.64 20.31
C PRO A 42 8.76 -12.43 19.43
N SER A 43 8.09 -12.33 18.28
CA SER A 43 7.75 -11.16 17.45
C SER A 43 8.29 -9.76 17.83
N PRO A 44 8.82 -8.97 16.88
CA PRO A 44 8.83 -7.52 17.04
C PRO A 44 7.49 -6.93 16.56
N PRO A 45 6.73 -6.20 17.41
CA PRO A 45 5.86 -5.17 16.89
C PRO A 45 6.75 -4.05 16.36
N VAL A 46 6.62 -3.80 15.06
CA VAL A 46 6.93 -2.54 14.38
C VAL A 46 6.80 -1.33 15.31
N HIS A 47 7.92 -0.78 15.76
CA HIS A 47 7.99 0.60 16.19
C HIS A 47 8.53 1.45 15.05
N ASN A 48 7.60 2.23 14.50
CA ASN A 48 7.78 3.60 14.08
C ASN A 48 8.81 3.84 12.98
N GLY A 49 8.33 3.53 11.79
CA GLY A 49 8.62 4.35 10.63
C GLY A 49 8.39 5.84 10.88
N VAL A 50 9.42 6.60 10.52
CA VAL A 50 9.37 7.82 9.68
C VAL A 50 8.71 9.10 10.25
N PRO A 51 9.44 10.23 10.38
CA PRO A 51 8.93 11.55 10.78
C PRO A 51 8.09 12.28 9.70
N ALA A 52 7.88 11.67 8.52
CA ALA A 52 7.11 12.25 7.42
C ALA A 52 5.60 12.17 7.66
N ALA A 53 5.11 11.05 8.21
CA ALA A 53 3.69 10.89 8.55
C ALA A 53 3.25 11.89 9.63
N LYS A 54 4.08 12.14 10.64
CA LYS A 54 3.79 13.14 11.69
C LYS A 54 3.74 14.57 11.15
N ARG A 55 4.58 14.94 10.16
CA ARG A 55 4.56 16.26 9.52
C ARG A 55 3.36 16.44 8.58
N ALA A 56 3.02 15.41 7.79
CA ALA A 56 1.82 15.41 6.97
C ALA A 56 0.54 15.46 7.83
N ASN A 57 0.51 14.71 8.94
CA ASN A 57 -0.60 14.74 9.89
C ASN A 57 -0.71 16.10 10.59
N ARG A 58 0.43 16.74 10.93
CA ARG A 58 0.44 18.13 11.45
C ARG A 58 -0.05 19.15 10.43
N ALA A 59 0.19 18.94 9.14
CA ALA A 59 -0.33 19.81 8.07
C ALA A 59 -1.84 19.62 7.88
N ALA A 60 -2.31 18.38 7.84
CA ALA A 60 -3.74 18.05 7.73
C ALA A 60 -4.55 18.58 8.93
N LEU A 61 -4.00 18.50 10.15
CA LEU A 61 -4.64 19.08 11.34
C LEU A 61 -4.71 20.62 11.28
N ARG A 62 -3.71 21.28 10.69
CA ARG A 62 -3.73 22.74 10.49
C ARG A 62 -4.76 23.18 9.46
N GLU A 63 -5.02 22.36 8.45
CA GLU A 63 -6.06 22.58 7.46
C GLU A 63 -7.46 22.31 8.02
N TYR A 64 -7.65 21.22 8.79
CA TYR A 64 -8.93 20.86 9.40
C TYR A 64 -9.45 21.92 10.41
N TYR A 65 -8.56 22.54 11.18
CA TYR A 65 -8.92 23.62 12.12
C TYR A 65 -8.81 25.03 11.52
N ASN A 66 -8.66 25.16 10.18
CA ASN A 66 -8.57 26.44 9.46
C ASN A 66 -7.49 27.42 9.99
N LEU A 67 -6.44 26.93 10.64
CA LEU A 67 -5.40 27.77 11.25
C LEU A 67 -4.58 28.55 10.19
N ARG A 68 -4.55 28.05 8.95
CA ARG A 68 -3.97 28.75 7.78
C ARG A 68 -4.80 29.96 7.38
N ALA A 69 -6.13 29.91 7.52
CA ALA A 69 -7.02 31.04 7.24
C ALA A 69 -6.94 32.11 8.34
N ALA A 70 -6.76 31.70 9.61
CA ALA A 70 -6.53 32.64 10.72
C ALA A 70 -5.20 33.42 10.57
N ALA A 71 -4.14 32.76 10.09
CA ALA A 71 -2.86 33.43 9.81
C ALA A 71 -2.91 34.34 8.56
N ALA A 72 -3.70 33.98 7.55
CA ALA A 72 -3.92 34.82 6.37
C ALA A 72 -4.79 36.06 6.67
N ALA A 73 -5.76 35.95 7.58
CA ALA A 73 -6.55 37.09 8.06
C ALA A 73 -5.72 38.09 8.88
N ALA A 74 -4.58 37.67 9.45
CA ALA A 74 -3.63 38.52 10.15
C ALA A 74 -2.63 39.26 9.22
N GLY A 75 -2.77 39.16 7.88
CA GLY A 75 -2.12 40.07 6.95
C GLY A 75 -0.60 39.98 6.79
N LEU A 76 0.07 38.90 7.23
CA LEU A 76 1.50 38.71 6.96
C LEU A 76 1.73 37.84 5.71
N ALA A 77 2.14 38.48 4.62
CA ALA A 77 2.62 37.84 3.40
C ALA A 77 3.93 37.06 3.65
N PRO A 78 4.20 35.97 2.89
CA PRO A 78 5.36 35.12 3.11
C PRO A 78 6.59 35.77 2.45
N ARG A 79 7.47 36.36 3.24
CA ARG A 79 8.80 36.77 2.77
C ARG A 79 9.70 35.53 2.76
N ILE A 80 10.10 35.10 1.56
CA ILE A 80 11.25 34.20 1.38
C ILE A 80 12.49 35.08 1.57
N GLY A 81 12.74 35.46 2.81
CA GLY A 81 14.01 35.96 3.27
C GLY A 81 14.69 34.81 4.00
N VAL A 82 15.97 34.62 3.75
CA VAL A 82 16.84 33.89 4.67
C VAL A 82 16.88 34.74 5.95
N GLU A 83 15.86 34.59 6.79
CA GLU A 83 15.94 35.01 8.18
C GLU A 83 16.93 34.03 8.81
N LEU A 84 18.22 34.44 8.81
CA LEU A 84 19.08 34.08 9.93
C LEU A 84 18.21 34.33 11.18
N PRO A 85 18.02 33.33 12.06
CA PRO A 85 17.39 33.63 13.33
C PRO A 85 18.20 34.78 13.92
N ASP A 86 17.52 35.88 14.22
CA ASP A 86 18.08 37.01 14.96
C ASP A 86 18.96 36.41 16.06
N SER A 87 20.27 36.62 15.96
CA SER A 87 21.20 36.15 16.97
C SER A 87 20.71 36.72 18.29
N GLU A 88 20.18 35.89 19.19
CA GLU A 88 19.64 36.30 20.50
C GLU A 88 20.72 36.96 21.39
N VAL A 89 21.97 36.98 20.90
CA VAL A 89 23.09 37.71 21.48
C VAL A 89 23.09 39.14 20.92
N PRO A 90 22.85 40.17 21.76
CA PRO A 90 23.03 41.56 21.37
C PRO A 90 24.42 41.77 20.75
N VAL A 91 24.48 42.45 19.60
CA VAL A 91 25.75 42.83 18.95
C VAL A 91 26.61 43.57 19.97
N GLY A 92 27.78 43.02 20.30
CA GLY A 92 28.68 43.62 21.29
C GLY A 92 29.28 44.91 20.75
N GLU A 93 29.80 45.78 21.64
CA GLU A 93 30.51 47.02 21.23
C GLU A 93 31.68 46.73 20.27
N VAL A 94 32.22 45.51 20.30
CA VAL A 94 33.32 45.03 19.46
C VAL A 94 32.86 44.60 18.06
N ASP A 95 31.57 44.28 17.89
CA ASP A 95 30.99 43.75 16.64
C ASP A 95 30.43 44.86 15.73
N VAL A 96 30.55 46.13 16.14
CA VAL A 96 30.03 47.28 15.40
C VAL A 96 30.92 47.59 14.18
N PRO A 97 30.33 47.86 13.00
CA PRO A 97 31.11 48.26 11.83
C PRO A 97 31.88 49.56 12.10
N GLY A 98 33.19 49.55 11.83
CA GLY A 98 34.08 50.68 12.13
C GLY A 98 34.76 50.63 13.49
N PHE A 99 34.70 49.49 14.19
CA PHE A 99 35.41 49.28 15.46
C PHE A 99 36.92 49.54 15.34
N CYS A 100 37.43 50.51 16.11
CA CYS A 100 38.84 50.85 16.21
C CYS A 100 39.45 50.27 17.48
N VAL A 101 40.23 49.18 17.33
CA VAL A 101 40.87 48.46 18.44
C VAL A 101 41.71 49.39 19.33
N SER A 102 42.49 50.29 18.73
CA SER A 102 43.40 51.18 19.45
C SER A 102 42.67 52.15 20.38
N GLU A 103 41.57 52.74 19.92
CA GLU A 103 40.78 53.68 20.73
C GLU A 103 40.02 52.96 21.84
N TYR A 104 39.46 51.79 21.53
CA TYR A 104 38.78 50.95 22.51
C TYR A 104 39.73 50.50 23.63
N VAL A 105 40.92 50.00 23.29
CA VAL A 105 41.91 49.57 24.29
C VAL A 105 42.42 50.75 25.11
N ALA A 106 42.69 51.91 24.48
CA ALA A 106 43.11 53.11 25.20
C ALA A 106 42.04 53.58 26.20
N ARG A 107 40.77 53.60 25.79
CA ARG A 107 39.63 53.91 26.66
C ARG A 107 39.51 52.95 27.83
N VAL A 108 39.53 51.64 27.56
CA VAL A 108 39.40 50.60 28.58
C VAL A 108 40.55 50.67 29.59
N VAL A 109 41.80 50.85 29.14
CA VAL A 109 42.96 50.96 30.05
C VAL A 109 42.91 52.25 30.90
N ALA A 110 42.35 53.34 30.37
CA ALA A 110 42.23 54.60 31.11
C ALA A 110 41.09 54.58 32.15
N GLU A 111 40.00 53.86 31.88
CA GLU A 111 38.78 53.89 32.70
C GLU A 111 38.65 52.72 33.68
N SER A 112 39.33 51.60 33.44
CA SER A 112 39.18 50.37 34.25
C SER A 112 40.34 50.10 35.20
N SER A 113 40.05 49.39 36.29
CA SER A 113 41.08 48.95 37.23
C SER A 113 41.85 47.74 36.69
N LEU A 114 43.03 47.45 37.25
CA LEU A 114 43.83 46.28 36.86
C LEU A 114 43.07 44.95 37.02
N GLU A 115 42.24 44.84 38.07
CA GLU A 115 41.42 43.65 38.30
C GLU A 115 40.37 43.46 37.19
N ASP A 116 39.71 44.55 36.78
CA ASP A 116 38.74 44.54 35.69
C ASP A 116 39.41 44.18 34.36
N LEU A 117 40.62 44.70 34.12
CA LEU A 117 41.41 44.39 32.92
C LEU A 117 41.76 42.90 32.84
N LEU A 118 42.13 42.27 33.96
CA LEU A 118 42.43 40.84 34.03
C LEU A 118 41.17 39.98 33.84
N ARG A 119 40.03 40.40 34.40
CA ARG A 119 38.73 39.75 34.15
C ARG A 119 38.32 39.86 32.69
N LEU A 120 38.48 41.03 32.08
CA LEU A 120 38.20 41.25 30.67
C LEU A 120 39.10 40.37 29.79
N TYR A 121 40.41 40.30 30.09
CA TYR A 121 41.34 39.44 29.37
C TYR A 121 40.93 37.97 29.41
N THR A 122 40.62 37.44 30.61
CA THR A 122 40.22 36.04 30.76
C THR A 122 38.89 35.75 30.04
N ARG A 123 37.94 36.69 30.07
CA ARG A 123 36.69 36.63 29.32
C ARG A 123 36.93 36.58 27.81
N VAL A 124 37.68 37.54 27.26
CA VAL A 124 37.95 37.63 25.80
C VAL A 124 38.71 36.40 25.32
N VAL A 125 39.70 35.90 26.07
CA VAL A 125 40.40 34.66 25.72
C VAL A 125 39.45 33.45 25.74
N GLY A 126 38.50 33.42 26.67
CA GLY A 126 37.44 32.41 26.71
C GLY A 126 36.54 32.48 25.48
N GLU A 127 36.05 33.68 25.13
CA GLU A 127 35.21 33.94 23.96
C GLU A 127 35.91 33.58 22.65
N VAL A 128 37.20 33.93 22.49
CA VAL A 128 37.99 33.56 21.29
C VAL A 128 38.08 32.03 21.13
N ARG A 129 38.28 31.29 22.21
CA ARG A 129 38.33 29.82 22.16
C ARG A 129 36.95 29.22 21.88
N ALA A 130 35.90 29.79 22.45
CA ALA A 130 34.52 29.37 22.19
C ALA A 130 34.14 29.59 20.72
N LEU A 131 34.46 30.75 20.15
CA LEU A 131 34.21 31.07 18.75
C LEU A 131 35.01 30.19 17.79
N ASP A 132 36.26 29.84 18.12
CA ASP A 132 37.04 28.89 17.31
C ASP A 132 36.42 27.48 17.34
N ALA A 133 35.94 27.03 18.50
CA ALA A 133 35.24 25.76 18.63
C ALA A 133 33.91 25.76 17.85
N GLU A 134 33.13 26.83 17.93
CA GLU A 134 31.87 26.99 17.19
C GLU A 134 32.11 27.02 15.68
N LYS A 135 33.11 27.79 15.21
CA LYS A 135 33.51 27.80 13.80
C LYS A 135 33.83 26.40 13.30
N LYS A 136 34.62 25.64 14.06
CA LYS A 136 34.93 24.24 13.71
C LYS A 136 33.66 23.40 13.67
N ALA A 137 32.79 23.50 14.68
CA ALA A 137 31.54 22.76 14.74
C ALA A 137 30.63 23.06 13.52
N LEU A 138 30.49 24.33 13.13
CA LEU A 138 29.72 24.75 11.96
C LEU A 138 30.28 24.17 10.67
N VAL A 139 31.61 24.19 10.52
CA VAL A 139 32.28 23.60 9.36
C VAL A 139 32.05 22.09 9.28
N TYR A 140 32.17 21.37 10.40
CA TYR A 140 31.91 19.93 10.45
C TYR A 140 30.45 19.59 10.18
N ASP A 141 29.51 20.35 10.75
CA ASP A 141 28.09 20.16 10.51
C ASP A 141 27.73 20.41 9.03
N ASN A 142 28.28 21.49 8.43
CA ASN A 142 28.06 21.79 7.03
C ASN A 142 28.62 20.69 6.10
N TYR A 143 29.87 20.28 6.31
CA TYR A 143 30.47 19.20 5.52
C TYR A 143 29.74 17.87 5.72
N SER A 144 29.35 17.53 6.95
CA SER A 144 28.56 16.34 7.25
C SER A 144 27.22 16.35 6.51
N LYS A 145 26.51 17.49 6.49
CA LYS A 145 25.26 17.68 5.75
C LYS A 145 25.47 17.54 4.24
N LEU A 146 26.53 18.12 3.68
CA LEU A 146 26.85 18.00 2.25
C LEU A 146 27.15 16.54 1.88
N ILE A 147 27.95 15.85 2.69
CA ILE A 147 28.27 14.43 2.47
C ILE A 147 26.98 13.59 2.54
N ALA A 148 26.14 13.79 3.56
CA ALA A 148 24.87 13.09 3.69
C ALA A 148 23.92 13.36 2.50
N ALA A 149 23.90 14.59 1.99
CA ALA A 149 23.13 14.94 0.80
C ALA A 149 23.67 14.22 -0.45
N THR A 150 24.99 14.20 -0.64
CA THR A 150 25.61 13.49 -1.77
C THR A 150 25.37 11.99 -1.70
N GLU A 151 25.42 11.39 -0.51
CA GLU A 151 25.11 9.97 -0.31
C GLU A 151 23.64 9.66 -0.60
N THR A 152 22.74 10.58 -0.21
CA THR A 152 21.31 10.46 -0.53
C THR A 152 21.08 10.50 -2.03
N ILE A 153 21.74 11.41 -2.76
CA ILE A 153 21.68 11.47 -4.23
C ILE A 153 22.23 10.18 -4.84
N HIS A 154 23.34 9.65 -4.32
CA HIS A 154 23.91 8.39 -4.79
C HIS A 154 22.93 7.23 -4.61
N LYS A 155 22.33 7.10 -3.42
CA LYS A 155 21.32 6.08 -3.12
C LYS A 155 20.06 6.22 -3.98
N MET A 156 19.60 7.45 -4.23
CA MET A 156 18.48 7.69 -5.13
C MET A 156 18.80 7.24 -6.56
N ARG A 157 20.01 7.52 -7.04
CA ARG A 157 20.47 7.09 -8.37
C ARG A 157 20.60 5.57 -8.45
N SER A 158 21.23 4.94 -7.46
CA SER A 158 21.41 3.48 -7.41
C SER A 158 20.10 2.72 -7.24
N ASN A 159 19.04 3.34 -6.71
CA ASN A 159 17.70 2.76 -6.64
C ASN A 159 16.86 3.02 -7.90
N MET A 160 17.22 4.03 -8.70
CA MET A 160 16.55 4.35 -9.96
C MET A 160 17.15 3.60 -11.15
N ASP A 161 18.47 3.37 -11.18
CA ASP A 161 19.11 2.49 -12.17
C ASP A 161 18.51 1.05 -12.22
N PRO A 162 18.15 0.39 -11.10
CA PRO A 162 17.47 -0.91 -11.09
C PRO A 162 15.96 -0.85 -11.35
N LEU A 163 15.34 0.32 -11.53
CA LEU A 163 13.97 0.39 -12.08
C LEU A 163 13.94 0.17 -13.60
N ASN A 164 15.08 0.33 -14.28
CA ASN A 164 15.20 0.02 -15.70
C ASN A 164 15.05 -1.49 -16.03
N PRO A 165 15.62 -2.46 -15.27
CA PRO A 165 15.38 -3.87 -15.53
C PRO A 165 13.94 -4.31 -15.24
N MET A 166 13.24 -3.73 -14.26
CA MET A 166 11.83 -4.07 -13.99
C MET A 166 10.88 -3.50 -15.07
N ALA A 167 11.18 -2.31 -15.60
CA ALA A 167 10.51 -1.79 -16.79
C ALA A 167 10.88 -2.61 -18.05
N SER A 168 12.11 -3.11 -18.13
CA SER A 168 12.58 -3.96 -19.23
C SER A 168 11.98 -5.37 -19.23
N THR A 169 11.51 -5.89 -18.09
CA THR A 169 10.80 -7.19 -18.02
C THR A 169 9.30 -7.07 -18.25
N LEU A 170 8.71 -5.89 -18.01
CA LEU A 170 7.28 -5.68 -18.20
C LEU A 170 6.87 -5.69 -19.68
N ASN A 171 7.62 -5.01 -20.55
CA ASN A 171 7.34 -4.98 -21.99
C ASN A 171 7.31 -6.38 -22.64
N PRO A 172 8.31 -7.27 -22.43
CA PRO A 172 8.25 -8.63 -22.97
C PRO A 172 7.17 -9.50 -22.31
N ALA A 173 6.87 -9.31 -21.01
CA ALA A 173 5.77 -10.01 -20.36
C ALA A 173 4.41 -9.62 -20.98
N ILE A 174 4.18 -8.34 -21.24
CA ILE A 174 2.96 -7.86 -21.92
C ILE A 174 2.89 -8.43 -23.34
N ALA A 175 4.01 -8.46 -24.07
CA ALA A 175 4.07 -9.05 -25.40
C ALA A 175 3.72 -10.55 -25.37
N GLN A 176 4.20 -11.30 -24.38
CA GLN A 176 3.89 -12.72 -24.19
C GLN A 176 2.41 -12.94 -23.83
N ILE A 177 1.82 -12.09 -22.99
CA ILE A 177 0.37 -12.16 -22.69
C ILE A 177 -0.44 -11.91 -23.96
N TYR A 178 -0.03 -10.94 -24.78
CA TYR A 178 -0.72 -10.64 -26.03
C TYR A 178 -0.63 -11.79 -27.03
N SER A 179 0.55 -12.43 -27.15
CA SER A 179 0.72 -13.60 -28.03
C SER A 179 -0.14 -14.78 -27.56
N GLN A 180 -0.11 -15.10 -26.26
CA GLN A 180 -0.94 -16.17 -25.70
C GLN A 180 -2.43 -15.89 -25.85
N ALA A 181 -2.88 -14.65 -25.62
CA ALA A 181 -4.27 -14.26 -25.81
C ALA A 181 -4.69 -14.35 -27.28
N ALA A 182 -3.80 -14.01 -28.22
CA ALA A 182 -4.03 -14.17 -29.65
C ALA A 182 -4.15 -15.65 -30.05
N GLU A 183 -3.27 -16.51 -29.52
CA GLU A 183 -3.31 -17.95 -29.73
C GLU A 183 -4.60 -18.58 -29.20
N ILE A 184 -5.02 -18.24 -27.98
CA ILE A 184 -6.27 -18.72 -27.38
C ILE A 184 -7.48 -18.27 -28.23
N ARG A 185 -7.49 -17.01 -28.68
CA ARG A 185 -8.56 -16.51 -29.55
C ARG A 185 -8.63 -17.27 -30.86
N GLU A 186 -7.50 -17.57 -31.47
CA GLU A 186 -7.48 -18.30 -32.73
C GLU A 186 -7.84 -19.77 -32.54
N ALA A 187 -7.41 -20.40 -31.46
CA ALA A 187 -7.85 -21.76 -31.08
C ALA A 187 -9.36 -21.81 -30.79
N LEU A 188 -9.92 -20.79 -30.15
CA LEU A 188 -11.36 -20.67 -29.92
C LEU A 188 -12.11 -20.46 -31.24
N ARG A 189 -11.58 -19.62 -32.13
CA ARG A 189 -12.15 -19.40 -33.47
C ARG A 189 -12.08 -20.67 -34.33
N ALA A 190 -11.02 -21.45 -34.23
CA ALA A 190 -10.88 -22.71 -34.94
C ALA A 190 -11.80 -23.81 -34.38
N SER A 191 -12.03 -23.84 -33.08
CA SER A 191 -12.92 -24.83 -32.44
C SER A 191 -14.42 -24.49 -32.57
N ILE A 192 -14.77 -23.22 -32.79
CA ILE A 192 -16.13 -22.79 -33.07
C ILE A 192 -16.30 -22.69 -34.61
N PRO A 193 -16.99 -23.65 -35.26
CA PRO A 193 -17.26 -23.54 -36.69
C PRO A 193 -18.07 -22.28 -36.97
N ALA A 194 -17.82 -21.65 -38.12
CA ALA A 194 -18.47 -20.42 -38.51
C ALA A 194 -20.00 -20.52 -38.37
N PRO A 195 -20.68 -19.48 -37.84
CA PRO A 195 -22.12 -19.53 -37.56
C PRO A 195 -22.96 -19.82 -38.82
N ASP A 196 -22.46 -19.44 -39.99
CA ASP A 196 -23.15 -19.64 -41.27
C ASP A 196 -22.87 -21.00 -41.92
N SER A 197 -21.91 -21.77 -41.39
CA SER A 197 -21.67 -23.14 -41.82
C SER A 197 -22.84 -24.05 -41.44
N ASP A 198 -23.11 -25.08 -42.25
CA ASP A 198 -24.19 -26.03 -41.97
C ASP A 198 -24.00 -26.75 -40.63
N GLU A 199 -22.74 -26.98 -40.23
CA GLU A 199 -22.40 -27.55 -38.91
C GLU A 199 -22.69 -26.57 -37.76
N GLY A 200 -22.42 -25.27 -37.95
CA GLY A 200 -22.81 -24.21 -37.01
C GLY A 200 -24.32 -24.09 -36.83
N LYS A 201 -25.08 -24.17 -37.93
CA LYS A 201 -26.56 -24.18 -37.91
C LYS A 201 -27.11 -25.41 -37.19
N ARG A 202 -26.54 -26.60 -37.42
CA ARG A 202 -26.93 -27.84 -36.70
C ARG A 202 -26.64 -27.75 -35.21
N ARG A 203 -25.44 -27.29 -34.82
CA ARG A 203 -25.06 -27.12 -33.41
C ARG A 203 -25.98 -26.11 -32.70
N SER A 204 -26.26 -24.97 -33.32
CA SER A 204 -27.16 -23.97 -32.74
C SER A 204 -28.61 -24.47 -32.63
N ALA A 205 -29.11 -25.20 -33.63
CA ALA A 205 -30.42 -25.84 -33.57
C ALA A 205 -30.49 -26.91 -32.47
N ALA A 206 -29.45 -27.74 -32.32
CA ALA A 206 -29.36 -28.74 -31.24
C ALA A 206 -29.34 -28.08 -29.86
N GLN A 207 -28.56 -26.99 -29.70
CA GLN A 207 -28.51 -26.23 -28.45
C GLN A 207 -29.86 -25.58 -28.12
N ARG A 208 -30.58 -25.04 -29.12
CA ARG A 208 -31.95 -24.51 -28.94
C ARG A 208 -32.89 -25.61 -28.46
N ARG A 209 -32.89 -26.79 -29.11
CA ARG A 209 -33.70 -27.95 -28.71
C ARG A 209 -33.38 -28.40 -27.29
N GLN A 210 -32.10 -28.46 -26.90
CA GLN A 210 -31.69 -28.82 -25.56
C GLN A 210 -32.21 -27.81 -24.52
N ARG A 211 -32.05 -26.50 -24.77
CA ARG A 211 -32.58 -25.45 -23.87
C ARG A 211 -34.09 -25.54 -23.71
N THR A 212 -34.83 -25.77 -24.80
CA THR A 212 -36.28 -25.95 -24.75
C THR A 212 -36.66 -27.20 -23.96
N ARG A 213 -35.92 -28.31 -24.14
CA ARG A 213 -36.13 -29.55 -23.38
C ARG A 213 -35.85 -29.35 -21.89
N ASP A 214 -34.76 -28.69 -21.53
CA ASP A 214 -34.40 -28.41 -20.13
C ASP A 214 -35.44 -27.50 -19.47
N LEU A 215 -35.96 -26.52 -20.21
CA LEU A 215 -37.06 -25.68 -19.75
C LEU A 215 -38.33 -26.51 -19.52
N ALA A 216 -38.69 -27.40 -20.45
CA ALA A 216 -39.82 -28.31 -20.29
C ALA A 216 -39.70 -29.22 -19.07
N VAL A 217 -38.53 -29.84 -18.87
CA VAL A 217 -38.26 -30.67 -17.68
C VAL A 217 -38.41 -29.84 -16.40
N ARG A 218 -37.89 -28.60 -16.38
CA ARG A 218 -37.99 -27.72 -15.21
C ARG A 218 -39.44 -27.33 -14.91
N VAL A 219 -40.23 -26.99 -15.93
CA VAL A 219 -41.63 -26.58 -15.77
C VAL A 219 -42.48 -27.77 -15.29
N LEU A 220 -42.31 -28.95 -15.88
CA LEU A 220 -43.04 -30.16 -15.46
C LEU A 220 -42.64 -30.62 -14.04
N ALA A 221 -41.43 -30.30 -13.59
CA ALA A 221 -40.99 -30.55 -12.22
C ALA A 221 -41.45 -29.50 -11.19
N THR A 222 -42.24 -28.48 -11.60
CA THR A 222 -42.71 -27.44 -10.67
C THR A 222 -43.75 -27.93 -9.65
N PRO A 223 -44.79 -28.73 -9.99
CA PRO A 223 -45.80 -29.16 -9.01
C PRO A 223 -45.26 -29.89 -7.76
N PRO A 224 -44.34 -30.88 -7.87
CA PRO A 224 -43.79 -31.53 -6.68
C PRO A 224 -42.92 -30.58 -5.85
N ARG A 225 -42.22 -29.63 -6.50
CA ARG A 225 -41.45 -28.60 -5.81
C ARG A 225 -42.33 -27.59 -5.07
N LEU A 226 -43.52 -27.28 -5.60
CA LEU A 226 -44.49 -26.42 -4.93
C LEU A 226 -45.02 -27.06 -3.65
N ARG A 227 -45.27 -28.38 -3.65
CA ARG A 227 -45.69 -29.10 -2.43
C ARG A 227 -44.67 -28.96 -1.30
N LEU A 228 -43.38 -29.08 -1.61
CA LEU A 228 -42.30 -28.89 -0.64
C LEU A 228 -42.27 -27.44 -0.11
N LEU A 229 -42.37 -26.45 -0.99
CA LEU A 229 -42.38 -25.04 -0.58
C LEU A 229 -43.61 -24.66 0.26
N VAL A 230 -44.75 -25.29 0.00
CA VAL A 230 -45.98 -25.13 0.80
C VAL A 230 -45.85 -25.81 2.16
N ALA A 231 -45.21 -26.99 2.22
CA ALA A 231 -44.89 -27.66 3.48
C ALA A 231 -43.90 -26.85 4.35
N ASP A 232 -42.94 -26.18 3.73
CA ASP A 232 -41.96 -25.29 4.39
C ASP A 232 -42.57 -23.91 4.78
N GLY A 233 -43.87 -23.69 4.56
CA GLY A 233 -44.58 -22.45 4.90
C GLY A 233 -44.32 -21.27 3.95
N LYS A 234 -43.49 -21.42 2.91
CA LYS A 234 -43.09 -20.36 1.94
C LYS A 234 -44.08 -20.21 0.79
N ARG A 235 -45.35 -19.98 1.10
CA ARG A 235 -46.45 -19.91 0.13
C ARG A 235 -46.35 -18.76 -0.86
N ALA A 236 -45.87 -17.60 -0.43
CA ALA A 236 -45.75 -16.44 -1.33
C ALA A 236 -44.76 -16.71 -2.46
N GLU A 237 -43.61 -17.33 -2.15
CA GLU A 237 -42.61 -17.72 -3.15
C GLU A 237 -43.15 -18.80 -4.09
N ALA A 238 -43.85 -19.80 -3.54
CA ALA A 238 -44.52 -20.84 -4.32
C ALA A 238 -45.52 -20.26 -5.34
N LYS A 239 -46.37 -19.30 -4.93
CA LYS A 239 -47.31 -18.60 -5.83
C LYS A 239 -46.59 -17.96 -7.01
N THR A 240 -45.53 -17.19 -6.75
CA THR A 240 -44.81 -16.48 -7.82
C THR A 240 -44.11 -17.42 -8.80
N GLN A 241 -43.58 -18.56 -8.33
CA GLN A 241 -42.96 -19.58 -9.17
C GLN A 241 -44.02 -20.31 -10.01
N TRP A 242 -45.17 -20.62 -9.40
CA TRP A 242 -46.27 -21.28 -10.09
C TRP A 242 -46.91 -20.38 -11.15
N GLU A 243 -47.16 -19.10 -10.89
CA GLU A 243 -47.74 -18.19 -11.87
C GLU A 243 -46.94 -18.13 -13.18
N ARG A 244 -45.60 -18.13 -13.08
CA ARG A 244 -44.71 -18.10 -14.25
C ARG A 244 -44.76 -19.44 -15.03
N ALA A 245 -44.71 -20.56 -14.32
CA ALA A 245 -44.81 -21.89 -14.92
C ALA A 245 -46.18 -22.15 -15.55
N ARG A 246 -47.25 -21.73 -14.86
CA ARG A 246 -48.65 -21.86 -15.29
C ARG A 246 -48.93 -21.10 -16.57
N ARG A 247 -48.43 -19.86 -16.71
CA ARG A 247 -48.55 -19.11 -17.97
C ARG A 247 -47.89 -19.83 -19.13
N LEU A 248 -46.71 -20.44 -18.91
CA LEU A 248 -46.03 -21.22 -19.94
C LEU A 248 -46.83 -22.48 -20.32
N LEU A 249 -47.37 -23.20 -19.34
CA LEU A 249 -48.20 -24.39 -19.57
C LEU A 249 -49.51 -24.04 -20.30
N GLN A 250 -50.14 -22.91 -19.99
CA GLN A 250 -51.31 -22.40 -20.72
C GLN A 250 -50.95 -22.09 -22.18
N THR A 251 -49.83 -21.41 -22.42
CA THR A 251 -49.39 -21.18 -23.81
C THR A 251 -49.06 -22.47 -24.55
N TRP A 252 -48.65 -23.53 -23.86
CA TRP A 252 -48.41 -24.85 -24.49
C TRP A 252 -49.71 -25.58 -24.77
N GLN A 253 -50.69 -25.47 -23.88
CA GLN A 253 -52.04 -25.99 -24.09
C GLN A 253 -52.73 -25.30 -25.28
N ASP A 254 -52.65 -23.98 -25.38
CA ASP A 254 -53.22 -23.21 -26.50
C ASP A 254 -52.55 -23.56 -27.85
N GLN A 255 -51.29 -23.99 -27.80
CA GLN A 255 -50.50 -24.38 -28.98
C GLN A 255 -50.55 -25.88 -29.29
N GLY A 256 -51.24 -26.70 -28.47
CA GLY A 256 -51.30 -28.15 -28.61
C GLY A 256 -49.94 -28.84 -28.48
N LEU A 257 -49.04 -28.29 -27.65
CA LEU A 257 -47.67 -28.77 -27.46
C LEU A 257 -47.60 -29.72 -26.25
N GLY A 258 -47.39 -31.01 -26.54
CA GLY A 258 -47.43 -32.08 -25.53
C GLY A 258 -48.82 -32.74 -25.49
N GLY A 259 -48.94 -33.91 -24.87
CA GLY A 259 -50.26 -34.52 -24.70
C GLY A 259 -51.17 -33.57 -23.92
N ASP A 260 -52.29 -33.14 -24.51
CA ASP A 260 -53.22 -32.17 -23.91
C ASP A 260 -53.66 -32.59 -22.49
N ASP A 261 -53.76 -33.90 -22.28
CA ASP A 261 -54.13 -34.49 -21.00
C ASP A 261 -53.00 -34.45 -19.96
N GLU A 262 -51.74 -34.59 -20.38
CA GLU A 262 -50.57 -34.52 -19.48
C GLU A 262 -50.32 -33.08 -19.02
N VAL A 263 -50.46 -32.11 -19.92
CA VAL A 263 -50.31 -30.68 -19.61
C VAL A 263 -51.45 -30.22 -18.70
N ARG A 264 -52.69 -30.64 -18.97
CA ARG A 264 -53.85 -30.33 -18.11
C ARG A 264 -53.70 -30.93 -16.72
N ALA A 265 -53.30 -32.20 -16.62
CA ALA A 265 -53.04 -32.86 -15.34
C ALA A 265 -51.94 -32.13 -14.53
N CYS A 266 -50.89 -31.64 -15.18
CA CYS A 266 -49.82 -30.88 -14.51
C CYS A 266 -50.32 -29.53 -13.96
N ILE A 267 -51.23 -28.84 -14.68
CA ILE A 267 -51.87 -27.61 -14.23
C ILE A 267 -52.77 -27.88 -13.02
N GLU A 268 -53.60 -28.92 -13.10
CA GLU A 268 -54.49 -29.33 -12.00
C GLU A 268 -53.70 -29.75 -10.76
N GLU A 269 -52.59 -30.48 -10.95
CA GLU A 269 -51.70 -30.91 -9.88
C GLU A 269 -51.03 -29.73 -9.17
N GLY A 270 -50.56 -28.74 -9.93
CA GLY A 270 -49.96 -27.53 -9.35
C GLY A 270 -50.98 -26.62 -8.68
N ASP A 271 -52.18 -26.47 -9.25
CA ASP A 271 -53.28 -25.72 -8.64
C ASP A 271 -53.74 -26.40 -7.32
N ALA A 272 -53.80 -27.75 -7.28
CA ALA A 272 -54.07 -28.51 -6.05
C ALA A 272 -52.97 -28.37 -5.00
N ALA A 273 -51.69 -28.35 -5.41
CA ALA A 273 -50.56 -28.11 -4.49
C ALA A 273 -50.62 -26.71 -3.85
N MET A 274 -51.12 -25.71 -4.56
CA MET A 274 -51.30 -24.36 -4.06
C MET A 274 -52.57 -24.19 -3.20
N ALA A 275 -53.60 -24.99 -3.45
CA ALA A 275 -54.85 -25.01 -2.69
C ALA A 275 -54.77 -25.84 -1.39
N ALA A 276 -53.77 -26.71 -1.25
CA ALA A 276 -53.59 -27.56 -0.08
C ALA A 276 -53.49 -26.71 1.22
N PRO A 277 -54.38 -26.93 2.21
CA PRO A 277 -54.33 -26.24 3.49
C PRO A 277 -53.05 -26.63 4.24
N SER A 278 -52.51 -25.68 5.00
CA SER A 278 -51.29 -25.90 5.77
C SER A 278 -51.74 -26.69 6.97
N SER A 279 -51.20 -27.89 7.15
CA SER A 279 -51.46 -28.73 8.32
C SER A 279 -51.21 -28.01 9.66
N ASP A 280 -50.57 -26.84 9.66
CA ASP A 280 -50.32 -26.00 10.84
C ASP A 280 -51.47 -25.09 11.28
N SER A 281 -52.60 -25.04 10.56
CA SER A 281 -53.76 -24.23 10.99
C SER A 281 -54.81 -25.00 11.77
N GLN A 282 -54.64 -26.32 11.94
CA GLN A 282 -55.65 -27.21 12.53
C GLN A 282 -55.29 -27.70 13.95
N ALA A 283 -54.15 -27.27 14.51
CA ALA A 283 -53.69 -27.65 15.85
C ALA A 283 -53.87 -26.57 16.95
N SER A 284 -54.48 -25.42 16.65
CA SER A 284 -54.63 -24.31 17.61
C SER A 284 -56.06 -23.98 18.04
N ASN A 285 -57.06 -24.83 17.75
CA ASN A 285 -58.44 -24.59 18.18
C ASN A 285 -59.03 -25.67 19.11
N ASP A 286 -58.21 -26.57 19.67
CA ASP A 286 -58.68 -27.66 20.54
C ASP A 286 -58.14 -27.54 21.97
N GLY A 287 -58.34 -26.35 22.56
CA GLY A 287 -57.77 -26.04 23.87
C GLY A 287 -58.37 -24.82 24.54
N ARG A 288 -59.70 -24.72 24.59
CA ARG A 288 -60.47 -23.88 25.52
C ARG A 288 -61.96 -24.21 25.36
N ASP A 289 -62.46 -25.12 26.19
CA ASP A 289 -63.73 -24.98 26.91
C ASP A 289 -64.12 -26.33 27.53
N SER A 290 -63.98 -26.43 28.86
CA SER A 290 -65.03 -26.91 29.78
C SER A 290 -64.43 -27.13 31.18
N THR A 291 -64.67 -26.15 32.04
CA THR A 291 -64.53 -26.18 33.49
C THR A 291 -65.70 -26.93 34.14
N SER A 292 -65.43 -27.79 35.12
CA SER A 292 -66.10 -27.87 36.45
C SER A 292 -65.50 -28.98 37.30
#